data_AF-K2FRY6-F1
#
_entry.id   AF-K2FRY6-F1
#
_cell.length_a   1.000
_cell.length_b   1.000
_cell.length_c   1.000
_cell.angle_alpha   90.00
_cell.angle_beta   90.00
_cell.angle_gamma   90.00
#
_symmetry.space_group_name_H-M   'P 1'
#
loop_
_entity.id
_entity.type
_entity.pdbx_description
1 polymer ?
#
loop_
_entity_poly.entity_id
_entity_poly.type
_entity_poly.pdbx_seq_one_letter_code
_entity_poly.pdbx_strand_id
1 'polypeptide(L)'
;MSTVNISLPEKQANYIDMLVSKYGFANRSEFIRSIIRLVVYKPDLVEEAATFPFVVPKEQSIKKIITAFSKNNRYSKEFLKDLKEGLDESDFFSS
;
A
#
# COMPACT_ATOMS: atom_id res chain seq x y z
N MET A 1 19.94 -11.27 -12.39
CA MET A 1 19.71 -11.50 -10.95
C MET A 1 20.01 -10.21 -10.22
N SER A 2 19.15 -9.73 -9.32
CA SER A 2 19.37 -8.52 -8.54
C SER A 2 19.49 -8.87 -7.06
N THR A 3 20.34 -8.16 -6.32
CA THR A 3 20.56 -8.38 -4.89
C THR A 3 19.78 -7.34 -4.09
N VAL A 4 19.01 -7.80 -3.11
CA VAL A 4 18.26 -6.96 -2.18
C VAL A 4 18.80 -7.20 -0.77
N ASN A 5 19.12 -6.12 -0.07
CA ASN A 5 19.58 -6.17 1.33
C ASN A 5 18.43 -5.73 2.24
N ILE A 6 18.19 -6.49 3.32
CA ILE A 6 17.14 -6.20 4.29
C ILE A 6 17.75 -6.28 5.69
N SER A 7 17.67 -5.18 6.43
CA SER A 7 18.08 -5.12 7.83
C SER A 7 16.89 -5.49 8.72
N LEU A 8 17.08 -6.47 9.60
CA LEU A 8 16.04 -6.95 10.51
C LEU A 8 16.54 -6.88 11.97
N PRO A 9 15.67 -6.54 12.93
CA PRO A 9 15.93 -6.75 14.34
C PRO A 9 16.27 -8.22 14.62
N GLU A 10 17.15 -8.46 15.58
CA GLU A 10 17.65 -9.80 15.91
C GLU A 10 16.50 -10.80 16.20
N LYS A 11 15.47 -10.35 16.93
CA LYS A 11 14.29 -11.18 17.21
C LYS A 11 13.57 -11.66 15.95
N GLN A 12 13.49 -10.82 14.91
CA GLN A 12 12.87 -11.19 13.63
C GLN A 12 13.78 -12.13 12.83
N ALA A 13 15.09 -11.90 12.84
CA ALA A 13 16.06 -12.80 12.19
C ALA A 13 16.01 -14.21 12.81
N ASN A 14 16.00 -14.31 14.15
CA ASN A 14 15.88 -15.58 14.86
C ASN A 14 14.54 -16.28 14.60
N TYR A 15 13.46 -15.51 14.48
CA TYR A 15 12.16 -16.05 14.08
C TYR A 15 12.20 -16.65 12.67
N ILE A 16 12.83 -15.96 11.71
CA ILE A 16 13.04 -16.47 10.35
C ILE A 16 13.86 -17.77 10.39
N ASP A 17 14.94 -17.84 11.17
CA ASP A 17 15.76 -19.06 11.30
C ASP A 17 14.96 -20.26 11.79
N MET A 18 14.12 -20.03 12.80
CA MET A 18 13.21 -21.06 13.29
C MET A 18 12.26 -21.53 12.19
N LEU A 19 11.70 -20.63 11.38
CA LEU A 19 10.80 -21.02 10.28
C LEU A 19 11.54 -21.77 9.16
N VAL A 20 12.74 -21.33 8.81
CA VAL A 20 13.61 -22.01 7.83
C VAL A 20 13.84 -23.45 8.26
N SER A 21 14.23 -23.66 9.52
CA SER A 21 14.45 -24.99 10.10
C SER A 21 13.15 -25.81 10.16
N LYS A 22 12.08 -25.22 10.70
CA LYS A 22 10.78 -25.90 10.89
C LYS A 22 10.18 -26.42 9.59
N TYR A 23 10.33 -25.67 8.49
CA TYR A 23 9.75 -26.02 7.19
C TYR A 23 10.76 -26.60 6.19
N GLY A 24 12.02 -26.82 6.60
CA GLY A 24 13.02 -27.49 5.79
C GLY A 24 13.52 -26.68 4.58
N PHE A 25 13.56 -25.35 4.68
CA PHE A 25 14.11 -24.52 3.61
C PHE A 25 15.64 -24.60 3.59
N ALA A 26 16.23 -24.61 2.39
CA ALA A 26 17.68 -24.72 2.22
C ALA A 26 18.48 -23.59 2.88
N ASN A 27 17.91 -22.38 2.92
CA ASN A 27 18.49 -21.21 3.59
C ASN A 27 17.43 -20.09 3.72
N ARG A 28 17.80 -19.01 4.42
CA ARG A 28 16.97 -17.80 4.56
C ARG A 28 16.54 -17.22 3.22
N SER A 29 17.43 -17.20 2.22
CA SER A 29 17.11 -16.62 0.92
C SER A 29 16.03 -17.42 0.18
N GLU A 30 16.07 -18.75 0.20
CA GLU A 30 15.01 -19.57 -0.41
C GLU A 30 13.68 -19.49 0.33
N PHE A 31 13.72 -19.36 1.66
CA PHE A 31 12.52 -19.06 2.44
C PHE A 31 11.89 -17.74 2.01
N ILE A 32 12.66 -16.65 1.95
CA ILE A 32 12.17 -15.34 1.53
C ILE A 32 11.71 -15.36 0.06
N ARG A 33 12.45 -16.01 -0.85
CA ARG A 33 12.03 -16.17 -2.26
C ARG A 33 10.70 -16.91 -2.37
N SER A 34 10.47 -17.91 -1.52
CA SER A 34 9.21 -18.66 -1.51
C SER A 34 8.05 -17.82 -1.00
N ILE A 35 8.27 -16.96 0.00
CA ILE A 35 7.27 -15.98 0.43
C ILE A 35 6.98 -14.96 -0.68
N ILE A 36 8.02 -14.43 -1.34
CA ILE A 36 7.84 -13.49 -2.45
C ILE A 36 6.99 -14.14 -3.56
N ARG A 37 7.27 -15.39 -3.92
CA ARG A 37 6.45 -16.15 -4.89
C ARG A 37 5.00 -16.30 -4.43
N LEU A 38 4.78 -16.58 -3.14
CA LEU A 38 3.44 -16.72 -2.57
C LEU A 38 2.65 -15.42 -2.66
N VAL A 39 3.23 -14.29 -2.27
CA VAL A 39 2.52 -13.00 -2.28
C VAL A 39 2.29 -12.48 -3.70
N VAL A 40 3.14 -12.84 -4.67
CA VAL A 40 2.88 -12.60 -6.09
C VAL A 40 1.67 -13.41 -6.58
N TYR A 41 1.51 -14.64 -6.10
CA TYR A 41 0.37 -15.49 -6.45
C TYR A 41 -0.92 -15.11 -5.68
N LYS A 42 -0.79 -14.56 -4.47
CA LYS A 42 -1.89 -14.13 -3.59
C LYS A 42 -1.69 -12.67 -3.15
N PRO A 43 -2.04 -11.70 -4.02
CA PRO A 43 -1.79 -10.28 -3.76
C PRO A 43 -2.52 -9.74 -2.53
N ASP A 44 -3.67 -10.33 -2.16
CA ASP A 44 -4.45 -9.95 -0.97
C ASP A 44 -3.61 -9.95 0.32
N LEU A 45 -2.61 -10.84 0.42
CA LEU A 45 -1.68 -10.89 1.57
C LEU A 45 -0.80 -9.64 1.67
N VAL A 46 -0.50 -9.00 0.54
CA VAL A 46 0.26 -7.73 0.50
C VAL A 46 -0.65 -6.58 0.95
N GLU A 47 -1.92 -6.60 0.55
CA GLU A 47 -2.90 -5.61 0.98
C GLU A 47 -3.11 -5.65 2.50
N GLU A 48 -3.23 -6.86 3.08
CA GLU A 48 -3.31 -7.05 4.54
C GLU A 48 -2.04 -6.60 5.27
N ALA A 49 -0.87 -6.75 4.65
CA ALA A 49 0.41 -6.33 5.22
C ALA A 49 0.64 -4.81 5.15
N ALA A 50 -0.12 -4.09 4.31
CA ALA A 50 0.00 -2.64 4.19
C ALA A 50 -0.73 -1.95 5.36
N THR A 51 0.02 -1.30 6.26
CA THR A 51 -0.57 -0.54 7.38
C THR A 51 -1.48 0.59 6.90
N PHE A 52 -1.13 1.20 5.77
CA PHE A 52 -1.91 2.22 5.08
C PHE A 52 -1.80 1.97 3.57
N PRO A 53 -2.66 1.11 2.99
CA PRO A 53 -2.63 0.92 1.55
C PRO A 53 -3.00 2.24 0.87
N PHE A 54 -2.18 2.69 -0.07
CA PHE A 54 -2.57 3.76 -0.98
C PHE A 54 -3.66 3.22 -1.89
N VAL A 55 -4.91 3.41 -1.50
CA VAL A 55 -6.07 3.01 -2.29
C VAL A 55 -6.32 4.08 -3.33
N VAL A 56 -6.37 3.64 -4.59
CA VAL A 56 -6.80 4.52 -5.67
C VAL A 56 -8.24 4.98 -5.41
N PRO A 57 -8.53 6.28 -5.46
CA PRO A 57 -9.88 6.80 -5.29
C PRO A 57 -10.85 6.15 -6.30
N LYS A 58 -11.93 5.54 -5.80
CA LYS A 58 -12.95 4.91 -6.66
C LYS A 58 -13.73 5.91 -7.50
N GLU A 59 -13.85 7.15 -7.03
CA GLU A 59 -14.55 8.22 -7.71
C GLU A 59 -13.53 9.16 -8.33
N GLN A 60 -13.61 9.33 -9.66
CA GLN A 60 -12.76 10.25 -10.41
C GLN A 60 -13.46 11.60 -10.67
N SER A 61 -14.80 11.67 -10.55
CA SER A 61 -15.52 12.90 -10.84
C SER A 61 -15.27 13.97 -9.78
N ILE A 62 -14.47 14.98 -10.15
CA ILE A 62 -14.20 16.18 -9.34
C ILE A 62 -15.51 16.79 -8.84
N LYS A 63 -16.52 16.91 -9.72
CA LYS A 63 -17.83 17.45 -9.35
C LYS A 63 -18.50 16.66 -8.22
N LYS A 64 -18.50 15.33 -8.27
CA LYS A 64 -19.10 14.50 -7.21
C LYS A 64 -18.31 14.58 -5.91
N ILE A 65 -16.98 14.61 -5.99
CA ILE A 65 -16.10 14.76 -4.81
C ILE A 65 -16.41 16.09 -4.11
N ILE A 66 -16.37 17.22 -4.83
CA ILE A 66 -16.65 18.54 -4.28
C ILE A 66 -18.08 18.63 -3.71
N THR A 67 -19.06 18.05 -4.41
CA THR A 67 -20.46 18.02 -3.94
C THR A 67 -20.58 17.25 -2.62
N ALA A 68 -19.90 16.10 -2.50
CA ALA A 68 -19.94 15.28 -1.29
C ALA A 68 -19.29 16.00 -0.09
N PHE A 69 -18.14 16.65 -0.31
CA PHE A 69 -17.48 17.45 0.74
C PHE A 69 -18.34 18.65 1.16
N SER A 70 -18.92 19.37 0.20
CA SER A 70 -19.81 20.50 0.47
C SER A 70 -21.04 20.10 1.28
N LYS A 71 -21.66 18.95 0.96
CA LYS A 71 -22.87 18.46 1.63
C LYS A 71 -22.68 18.19 3.13
N ASN A 72 -21.47 17.88 3.57
CA ASN A 72 -21.19 17.58 4.97
C ASN A 72 -21.10 18.83 5.86
N ASN A 73 -21.08 20.06 5.31
CA ASN A 73 -20.98 21.33 6.04
C ASN A 73 -19.82 21.41 7.06
N ARG A 74 -18.79 20.57 6.92
CA ARG A 74 -17.60 20.52 7.80
C ARG A 74 -16.43 21.33 7.26
N TYR A 75 -16.53 21.83 6.03
CA TYR A 75 -15.43 22.42 5.29
C TYR A 75 -15.77 23.85 4.89
N SER A 76 -14.79 24.75 4.98
CA SER A 76 -14.96 26.14 4.58
C SER A 76 -15.02 26.27 3.06
N LYS A 77 -15.51 27.42 2.56
CA LYS A 77 -15.59 27.68 1.12
C LYS A 77 -14.20 27.75 0.49
N GLU A 78 -13.24 28.28 1.23
CA GLU A 78 -11.83 28.40 0.85
C GLU A 78 -11.23 27.00 0.68
N PHE A 79 -11.43 26.12 1.66
CA PHE A 79 -10.98 24.73 1.55
C PHE A 79 -11.57 24.02 0.33
N LEU A 80 -12.87 24.18 0.08
CA LEU A 80 -13.52 23.55 -1.08
C LEU A 80 -13.00 24.09 -2.40
N LYS A 81 -12.59 25.36 -2.44
CA LYS A 81 -11.96 25.98 -3.61
C LYS A 81 -10.57 25.39 -3.84
N ASP A 82 -9.72 25.38 -2.82
CA ASP A 82 -8.35 24.84 -2.92
C ASP A 82 -8.35 23.34 -3.26
N LEU A 83 -9.29 22.58 -2.67
CA LEU A 83 -9.48 21.17 -3.01
C LEU A 83 -9.85 20.99 -4.49
N LYS A 84 -10.74 21.84 -5.02
CA LYS A 84 -11.13 21.75 -6.43
C LYS A 84 -9.95 22.06 -7.34
N GLU A 85 -9.19 23.11 -7.06
CA GLU A 85 -8.01 23.49 -7.84
C GLU A 85 -6.99 22.34 -7.88
N GLY A 86 -6.66 21.74 -6.72
CA GLY A 86 -5.73 20.60 -6.68
C GLY A 86 -6.24 19.34 -7.38
N LEU A 87 -7.56 19.12 -7.43
CA LEU A 87 -8.15 18.01 -8.19
C LEU A 87 -8.12 18.30 -9.70
N ASP A 88 -8.40 19.54 -10.12
CA ASP A 88 -8.38 19.95 -11.53
C ASP A 88 -6.95 19.86 -12.12
N GLU A 89 -5.91 20.07 -11.31
CA GLU A 89 -4.49 19.94 -11.69
C GLU A 89 -3.98 18.49 -11.71
N SER A 90 -4.74 17.53 -11.17
CA SER A 90 -4.29 16.16 -11.05
C SER A 90 -4.58 15.36 -12.31
N ASP A 91 -3.55 14.79 -12.95
CA ASP A 91 -3.68 13.91 -14.13
C ASP A 91 -4.68 12.75 -13.93
N PHE A 92 -4.80 12.24 -12.70
CA PHE A 92 -5.71 11.13 -12.39
C PHE A 92 -7.18 11.54 -12.38
N PHE A 93 -7.49 12.79 -12.01
CA PHE A 93 -8.86 13.30 -11.86
C PHE A 93 -9.29 14.22 -13.00
N SER A 94 -8.35 14.72 -13.80
CA SER A 94 -8.58 15.60 -14.95
C SER A 94 -8.87 14.85 -16.27
N SER A 95 -8.87 13.51 -16.23
CA SER A 95 -9.16 12.61 -17.36
C SER A 95 -10.65 12.49 -17.68
#